data_AF-W8C5V1-F1
#
_entry.id   AF-W8C5V1-F1
#
_cell.length_a   1.000
_cell.length_b   1.000
_cell.length_c   1.000
_cell.angle_alpha   90.00
_cell.angle_beta   90.00
_cell.angle_gamma   90.00
#
_symmetry.space_group_name_H-M   'P 1'
#
loop_
_entity.id
_entity.type
_entity.pdbx_description
1 polymer ?
#
loop_
_entity_poly.entity_id
_entity_poly.type
_entity_poly.pdbx_seq_one_letter_code
_entity_poly.pdbx_strand_id
1 'polypeptide(L)'
;MGRKTYFCIPKNKRPLPDRLNVVLSNTLKRTDFDENVLLYHSLESAMQDLEKLDIRKKIETVWIVGGSGVYKEAMASPRCNRIYLTNILKHFDCDTFFPKIPNDFQEVEPDPETPVGVQEEGEVKYEYKILEKRR
;
A
#
# COMPACT_ATOMS: atom_id res chain seq x y z
N MET A 1 -2.03 -5.74 -2.16
CA MET A 1 -0.84 -5.46 -2.98
C MET A 1 -0.95 -6.15 -4.34
N GLY A 2 -0.25 -5.68 -5.37
CA GLY A 2 -0.26 -6.32 -6.70
C GLY A 2 0.70 -7.50 -6.82
N ARG A 3 0.51 -8.35 -7.84
CA ARG A 3 1.35 -9.52 -8.15
C ARG A 3 2.86 -9.23 -8.10
N LYS A 4 3.33 -8.27 -8.90
CA LYS A 4 4.77 -7.96 -9.00
C LYS A 4 5.35 -7.55 -7.64
N THR A 5 4.64 -6.68 -6.92
CA THR A 5 5.01 -6.25 -5.56
C THR A 5 5.18 -7.43 -4.61
N TYR A 6 4.23 -8.38 -4.59
CA TYR A 6 4.32 -9.56 -3.74
C TYR A 6 5.55 -10.44 -4.06
N PHE A 7 5.97 -10.53 -5.34
CA PHE A 7 7.16 -11.27 -5.76
C PHE A 7 8.48 -10.51 -5.61
N CYS A 8 8.45 -9.19 -5.45
CA CYS A 8 9.64 -8.41 -5.07
C CYS A 8 10.02 -8.59 -3.60
N ILE A 9 9.07 -8.98 -2.75
CA ILE A 9 9.36 -9.29 -1.33
C ILE A 9 10.17 -10.60 -1.29
N PRO A 10 11.32 -10.64 -0.59
CA PRO A 10 12.09 -11.86 -0.43
C PRO A 10 11.24 -13.03 0.10
N LYS A 11 11.50 -14.25 -0.39
CA LYS A 11 10.70 -15.44 -0.04
C LYS A 11 10.61 -15.68 1.48
N ASN A 12 11.67 -15.37 2.23
CA ASN A 12 11.73 -15.50 3.68
C ASN A 12 11.03 -14.36 4.45
N LYS A 13 10.58 -13.31 3.75
CA LYS A 13 9.88 -12.15 4.33
C LYS A 13 8.43 -12.05 3.86
N ARG A 14 7.95 -12.99 3.05
CA ARG A 14 6.56 -13.08 2.59
C ARG A 14 5.92 -14.40 3.04
N PRO A 15 4.63 -14.42 3.41
CA PRO A 15 3.78 -13.24 3.61
C PRO A 15 4.30 -12.33 4.72
N LEU A 16 3.88 -11.07 4.69
CA LEU A 16 4.28 -10.10 5.69
C LEU A 16 3.73 -10.54 7.07
N PRO A 17 4.56 -10.65 8.13
CA PRO A 17 4.13 -11.16 9.43
C PRO A 17 3.09 -10.24 10.08
N ASP A 18 2.24 -10.84 10.91
CA ASP A 18 1.18 -10.22 11.72
C ASP A 18 0.16 -9.40 10.91
N ARG A 19 0.04 -9.71 9.60
CA ARG A 19 -0.83 -9.02 8.66
C ARG A 19 -1.60 -10.01 7.79
N LEU A 20 -2.87 -9.71 7.55
CA LEU A 20 -3.63 -10.39 6.51
C LEU A 20 -3.10 -9.94 5.15
N ASN A 21 -2.43 -10.85 4.43
CA ASN A 21 -1.85 -10.53 3.14
C ASN A 21 -2.88 -10.73 2.02
N VAL A 22 -3.10 -9.67 1.23
CA VAL A 22 -4.04 -9.69 0.10
C VAL A 22 -3.29 -9.38 -1.18
N VAL A 23 -3.34 -10.31 -2.15
CA VAL A 23 -2.67 -10.19 -3.45
C VAL A 23 -3.69 -10.05 -4.58
N LEU A 24 -3.46 -9.06 -5.44
CA LEU A 24 -4.26 -8.82 -6.65
C LEU A 24 -3.54 -9.37 -7.87
N SER A 25 -4.17 -10.32 -8.57
CA SER A 25 -3.66 -10.89 -9.81
C SER A 25 -4.75 -11.56 -10.65
N ASN A 26 -4.71 -11.37 -11.96
CA ASN A 26 -5.53 -12.11 -12.93
C ASN A 26 -4.83 -13.36 -13.50
N THR A 27 -3.59 -13.61 -13.09
CA THR A 27 -2.73 -14.68 -13.66
C THR A 27 -2.37 -15.77 -12.68
N LEU A 28 -2.58 -15.54 -11.38
CA LEU A 28 -2.27 -16.50 -10.32
C LEU A 28 -3.52 -17.29 -9.95
N LYS A 29 -3.29 -18.43 -9.30
CA LYS A 29 -4.31 -19.32 -8.75
C LYS A 29 -4.13 -19.44 -7.24
N ARG A 30 -5.17 -19.88 -6.53
CA ARG A 30 -5.13 -20.06 -5.07
C ARG A 30 -4.01 -21.02 -4.64
N THR A 31 -3.69 -22.01 -5.47
CA THR A 31 -2.61 -22.99 -5.28
C THR A 31 -1.20 -22.38 -5.28
N ASP A 32 -1.05 -21.13 -5.74
CA ASP A 32 0.26 -20.45 -5.78
C ASP A 32 0.65 -19.84 -4.43
N PHE A 33 -0.19 -19.99 -3.40
CA PHE A 33 -0.01 -19.36 -2.09
C PHE A 33 -0.34 -20.29 -0.93
N ASP A 34 0.31 -20.04 0.21
CA ASP A 34 -0.03 -20.65 1.50
C ASP A 34 -1.42 -20.20 1.99
N GLU A 35 -1.96 -20.85 3.03
CA GLU A 35 -3.29 -20.59 3.58
C GLU A 35 -3.51 -19.12 4.01
N ASN A 36 -2.44 -18.44 4.43
CA ASN A 36 -2.47 -17.11 5.03
C ASN A 36 -2.45 -15.94 4.03
N VAL A 37 -2.62 -16.21 2.73
CA VAL A 37 -2.69 -15.18 1.68
C VAL A 37 -4.01 -15.29 0.93
N LEU A 38 -4.73 -14.17 0.86
CA LEU A 38 -5.94 -14.06 0.06
C LEU A 38 -5.60 -13.56 -1.35
N LEU A 39 -6.20 -14.20 -2.35
CA LEU A 39 -6.04 -13.84 -3.76
C LEU A 39 -7.36 -13.27 -4.29
N TYR A 40 -7.29 -12.11 -4.94
CA TYR A 40 -8.41 -11.50 -5.65
C TYR A 40 -7.99 -11.04 -7.04
N HIS A 41 -8.99 -10.87 -7.91
CA HIS A 41 -8.80 -10.46 -9.31
C HIS A 41 -8.99 -8.94 -9.52
N SER A 42 -9.54 -8.24 -8.53
CA SER A 42 -9.67 -6.78 -8.55
C SER A 42 -9.58 -6.19 -7.14
N LEU A 43 -9.21 -4.91 -7.04
CA LEU A 43 -9.23 -4.22 -5.75
C LEU A 43 -10.66 -4.15 -5.21
N GLU A 44 -11.64 -3.89 -6.07
CA GLU A 44 -13.05 -3.82 -5.68
C GLU A 44 -13.55 -5.11 -5.03
N SER A 45 -13.33 -6.27 -5.67
CA SER A 45 -13.72 -7.57 -5.10
C SER A 45 -13.03 -7.84 -3.75
N ALA A 46 -11.77 -7.42 -3.60
CA ALA A 46 -11.07 -7.56 -2.34
C ALA A 46 -11.71 -6.68 -1.26
N MET A 47 -12.00 -5.41 -1.56
CA MET A 47 -12.60 -4.49 -0.60
C MET A 47 -13.99 -4.93 -0.15
N GLN A 48 -14.83 -5.41 -1.08
CA GLN A 48 -16.16 -5.94 -0.74
C GLN A 48 -16.09 -7.08 0.27
N ASP A 49 -15.12 -7.99 0.14
CA ASP A 49 -14.93 -9.08 1.08
C ASP A 49 -14.34 -8.59 2.41
N LEU A 50 -13.36 -7.69 2.38
CA LEU A 50 -12.76 -7.13 3.61
C LEU A 50 -13.76 -6.29 4.43
N GLU A 51 -14.76 -5.70 3.77
CA GLU A 51 -15.84 -4.94 4.42
C GLU A 51 -16.88 -5.83 5.09
N LYS A 52 -16.93 -7.14 4.78
CA LYS A 52 -17.83 -8.10 5.44
C LYS A 52 -17.54 -8.16 6.93
N LEU A 53 -18.60 -8.25 7.73
CA LEU A 53 -18.56 -8.11 9.19
C LEU A 53 -17.55 -9.06 9.87
N ASP A 54 -17.42 -10.29 9.38
CA ASP A 54 -16.54 -11.31 9.95
C ASP A 54 -15.05 -10.98 9.77
N ILE A 55 -14.71 -10.31 8.66
CA ILE A 55 -13.33 -9.89 8.38
C ILE A 55 -13.09 -8.52 9.01
N ARG A 56 -14.02 -7.58 8.85
CA ARG A 56 -13.92 -6.22 9.40
C ARG A 56 -13.67 -6.19 10.91
N LYS A 57 -14.15 -7.16 11.67
CA LYS A 57 -13.87 -7.29 13.12
C LYS A 57 -12.46 -7.81 13.46
N LYS A 58 -11.76 -8.39 12.48
CA LYS A 58 -10.43 -9.01 12.64
C LYS A 58 -9.29 -8.15 12.11
N ILE A 59 -9.62 -7.09 11.36
CA ILE A 59 -8.63 -6.16 10.81
C ILE A 59 -8.94 -4.75 11.29
N GLU A 60 -7.89 -4.03 11.64
CA GLU A 60 -8.01 -2.64 12.06
C GLU A 60 -8.01 -1.70 10.85
N THR A 61 -6.98 -1.80 10.01
CA THR A 61 -6.72 -0.87 8.91
C THR A 61 -6.29 -1.62 7.65
N VAL A 62 -6.83 -1.24 6.48
CA VAL A 62 -6.43 -1.78 5.17
C VAL A 62 -5.35 -0.89 4.55
N TRP A 63 -4.16 -1.47 4.35
CA TRP A 63 -3.01 -0.78 3.77
C TRP A 63 -2.77 -1.22 2.32
N ILE A 64 -2.81 -0.26 1.39
CA ILE A 64 -2.38 -0.48 0.02
C ILE A 64 -0.87 -0.30 -0.06
N VAL A 65 -0.13 -1.40 -0.14
CA VAL A 65 1.34 -1.39 -0.21
C VAL A 65 1.87 -1.53 -1.65
N GLY A 66 1.11 -1.04 -2.62
CA GLY A 66 1.49 -0.98 -4.04
C GLY A 66 1.11 -2.18 -4.90
N GLY A 67 1.52 -2.24 -6.16
CA GLY A 67 2.39 -1.30 -6.88
C GLY A 67 1.65 -0.16 -7.60
N SER A 68 2.33 0.50 -8.55
CA SER A 68 1.85 1.70 -9.27
C SER A 68 0.39 1.64 -9.75
N GLY A 69 -0.02 0.55 -10.42
CA GLY A 69 -1.40 0.36 -10.85
C GLY A 69 -2.41 0.25 -9.70
N VAL A 70 -2.04 -0.45 -8.62
CA VAL A 70 -2.89 -0.61 -7.43
C VAL A 70 -3.01 0.70 -6.66
N TYR A 71 -1.91 1.48 -6.56
CA TYR A 71 -1.96 2.83 -5.99
C TYR A 71 -2.92 3.73 -6.78
N LYS A 72 -2.85 3.68 -8.11
CA LYS A 72 -3.71 4.50 -8.98
C LYS A 72 -5.18 4.19 -8.76
N GLU A 73 -5.53 2.90 -8.77
CA GLU A 73 -6.90 2.44 -8.53
C GLU A 73 -7.38 2.80 -7.12
N ALA A 74 -6.53 2.60 -6.10
CA ALA A 74 -6.86 2.90 -4.73
C ALA A 74 -7.12 4.39 -4.49
N MET A 75 -6.25 5.30 -4.96
CA MET A 75 -6.42 6.74 -4.76
C MET A 75 -7.67 7.30 -5.46
N ALA A 76 -8.06 6.70 -6.58
CA ALA A 76 -9.31 7.04 -7.27
C ALA A 76 -10.55 6.59 -6.47
N SER A 77 -10.42 5.60 -5.59
CA SER A 77 -11.52 5.10 -4.75
C SER A 77 -11.93 6.13 -3.69
N PRO A 78 -13.23 6.24 -3.35
CA PRO A 78 -13.67 6.98 -2.17
C PRO A 78 -13.22 6.34 -0.85
N ARG A 79 -12.75 5.07 -0.88
CA ARG A 79 -12.27 4.36 0.31
C ARG A 79 -10.87 4.78 0.77
N CYS A 80 -10.09 5.43 -0.10
CA CYS A 80 -8.74 5.86 0.25
C CYS A 80 -8.79 7.17 1.04
N ASN A 81 -8.43 7.09 2.32
CA ASN A 81 -8.45 8.24 3.22
C ASN A 81 -7.13 9.01 3.25
N ARG A 82 -6.01 8.28 3.39
CA ARG A 82 -4.68 8.86 3.58
C ARG A 82 -3.62 8.19 2.71
N ILE A 83 -2.58 8.95 2.38
CA ILE A 83 -1.34 8.49 1.76
C ILE A 83 -0.22 8.77 2.74
N TYR A 84 0.47 7.71 3.17
CA TYR A 84 1.69 7.80 3.94
C TYR A 84 2.86 7.74 2.95
N LEU A 85 3.56 8.85 2.78
CA LEU A 85 4.57 9.05 1.76
C LEU A 85 5.95 9.23 2.41
N THR A 86 6.88 8.36 2.06
CA THR A 86 8.31 8.61 2.30
C THR A 86 8.90 9.31 1.07
N ASN A 87 9.20 10.60 1.21
CA ASN A 87 9.79 11.43 0.16
C ASN A 87 11.31 11.28 0.15
N ILE A 88 11.84 10.47 -0.79
CA ILE A 88 13.27 10.23 -0.91
C ILE A 88 13.96 11.42 -1.61
N LEU A 89 14.91 12.06 -0.93
CA LEU A 89 15.65 13.24 -1.40
C LEU A 89 16.91 12.86 -2.19
N LYS A 90 16.81 11.82 -3.01
CA LYS A 90 17.90 11.31 -3.87
C LYS A 90 17.31 10.76 -5.16
N HIS A 91 18.02 10.93 -6.27
CA HIS A 91 17.63 10.40 -7.57
C HIS A 91 18.19 8.99 -7.79
N PHE A 92 17.37 8.15 -8.41
CA PHE A 92 17.70 6.78 -8.81
C PHE A 92 17.14 6.49 -10.19
N ASP A 93 17.74 5.54 -10.90
CA ASP A 93 17.18 5.01 -12.14
C ASP A 93 15.98 4.10 -11.80
N CYS A 94 14.80 4.48 -12.30
CA CYS A 94 13.54 3.82 -12.02
C CYS A 94 12.82 3.43 -13.32
N ASP A 95 12.21 2.24 -13.35
CA ASP A 95 11.37 1.77 -14.46
C ASP A 95 9.86 1.91 -14.19
N THR A 96 9.50 2.22 -12.94
CA THR A 96 8.13 2.25 -12.44
C THR A 96 7.97 3.46 -11.53
N PHE A 97 6.92 4.26 -11.76
CA PHE A 97 6.69 5.50 -11.05
C PHE A 97 5.39 5.46 -10.25
N PHE A 98 5.36 6.19 -9.13
CA PHE A 98 4.13 6.43 -8.38
C PHE A 98 3.15 7.25 -9.26
N PRO A 99 1.87 6.88 -9.35
CA PRO A 99 0.90 7.62 -10.15
C PRO A 99 0.72 9.04 -9.61
N LYS A 100 0.34 9.98 -10.48
CA LYS A 100 0.05 11.36 -10.05
C LYS A 100 -0.98 11.35 -8.91
N ILE A 101 -0.62 11.96 -7.79
CA ILE A 101 -1.53 12.13 -6.65
C ILE A 101 -2.67 13.06 -7.09
N PRO A 102 -3.94 12.66 -6.90
CA PRO A 102 -5.08 13.53 -7.20
C PRO A 102 -5.09 14.82 -6.36
N ASN A 103 -5.62 15.91 -6.93
CA ASN A 103 -5.57 17.24 -6.30
C ASN A 103 -6.42 17.38 -5.03
N ASP A 104 -7.30 16.41 -4.76
CA ASP A 104 -8.12 16.35 -3.55
C ASP A 104 -7.33 15.81 -2.34
N PHE A 105 -6.11 15.30 -2.52
CA PHE A 105 -5.20 15.00 -1.41
C PHE A 105 -4.39 16.22 -1.03
N GLN A 106 -4.28 16.48 0.28
CA GLN A 106 -3.46 17.56 0.80
C GLN A 106 -2.57 17.10 1.93
N GLU A 107 -1.36 17.65 1.98
CA GLU A 107 -0.43 17.43 3.09
C GLU A 107 -1.08 17.95 4.39
N VAL A 108 -1.04 17.11 5.42
CA VAL A 108 -1.55 17.39 6.76
C VAL A 108 -0.41 17.22 7.77
N GLU A 109 -0.63 17.72 8.99
CA GLU A 109 0.29 17.49 10.09
C GLU A 109 0.54 15.98 10.27
N PRO A 110 1.80 15.55 10.46
CA PRO A 110 2.11 14.15 10.69
C PRO A 110 1.42 13.62 11.94
N ASP A 111 1.10 12.32 11.95
CA ASP A 111 0.63 11.64 13.16
C ASP A 111 1.73 11.74 14.25
N PRO A 112 1.40 11.79 15.55
CA PRO A 112 2.38 12.06 16.62
C PRO A 112 3.62 11.15 16.65
N GLU A 113 3.49 9.93 16.13
CA GLU A 113 4.58 8.93 16.08
C GLU A 113 5.46 9.06 14.82
N THR A 114 5.08 9.94 13.88
CA THR A 114 5.80 10.15 12.63
C THR A 114 6.99 11.08 12.85
N PRO A 115 8.23 10.66 12.53
CA PRO A 115 9.39 11.54 12.63
C PRO A 115 9.24 12.78 11.76
N VAL A 116 9.52 13.95 12.34
CA VAL A 116 9.45 15.25 11.65
C VAL A 116 10.82 15.66 11.13
N GLY A 117 10.85 16.28 9.96
CA GLY A 117 12.07 16.76 9.31
C GLY A 117 12.83 15.65 8.57
N VAL A 118 14.02 16.01 8.08
CA VAL A 118 14.86 15.12 7.28
C VAL A 118 15.44 14.01 8.15
N GLN A 119 15.20 12.78 7.72
CA GLN A 119 15.82 11.56 8.22
C GLN A 119 16.99 11.17 7.29
N GLU A 120 17.94 10.40 7.80
CA GLU A 120 19.10 9.95 7.05
C GLU A 120 19.42 8.48 7.36
N GLU A 121 19.55 7.66 6.33
CA GLU A 121 20.01 6.28 6.42
C GLU A 121 21.09 6.04 5.36
N GLY A 122 22.34 5.82 5.80
CA GLY A 122 23.49 5.79 4.90
C GLY A 122 23.63 7.10 4.13
N GLU A 123 23.63 7.04 2.80
CA GLU A 123 23.69 8.22 1.93
C GLU A 123 22.30 8.73 1.48
N VAL A 124 21.22 8.16 2.02
CA VAL A 124 19.85 8.48 1.58
C VAL A 124 19.19 9.36 2.61
N LYS A 125 18.81 10.57 2.19
CA LYS A 125 17.98 11.48 2.98
C LYS A 125 16.53 11.37 2.55
N TYR A 126 15.60 11.45 3.50
CA TYR A 126 14.18 11.37 3.21
C TYR A 126 13.33 12.06 4.27
N GLU A 127 12.08 12.37 3.91
CA GLU A 127 11.10 12.96 4.83
C GLU A 127 9.82 12.14 4.82
N TYR A 128 9.13 12.07 5.94
CA TYR A 128 7.78 11.51 5.99
C TYR A 128 6.74 12.61 5.79
N LYS A 129 5.77 12.33 4.95
CA LYS A 129 4.62 13.19 4.67
C LYS A 129 3.35 12.38 4.77
N ILE A 130 2.31 12.98 5.33
CA ILE A 130 0.97 12.41 5.33
C ILE A 130 0.09 13.31 4.48
N LEU A 131 -0.59 12.71 3.51
CA LEU A 131 -1.61 13.40 2.73
C LEU A 131 -2.97 12.82 3.06
N GLU A 132 -3.96 13.67 3.25
CA GLU A 132 -5.34 13.27 3.54
C GLU A 132 -6.27 13.75 2.42
N LYS A 133 -7.22 12.89 2.04
CA LYS A 133 -8.21 13.19 1.02
C LYS A 133 -9.27 14.14 1.58
N ARG A 134 -9.41 15.31 0.96
CA ARG A 134 -10.48 16.27 1.27
C ARG A 134 -11.82 15.73 0.78
N ARG A 135 -12.84 15.87 1.62
CA ARG A 135 -14.23 15.56 1.29
C ARG A 135 -14.94 16.77 0.70
#